data_AF-A0A843EQY2-F1
#
_entry.id   AF-A0A843EQY2-F1
#
_cell.length_a   1.000
_cell.length_b   1.000
_cell.length_c   1.000
_cell.angle_alpha   90.00
_cell.angle_beta   90.00
_cell.angle_gamma   90.00
#
_symmetry.space_group_name_H-M   'P 1'
#
loop_
_entity.id
_entity.type
_entity.pdbx_description
1 polymer ?
#
loop_
_entity_poly.entity_id
_entity_poly.type
_entity_poly.pdbx_seq_one_letter_code
_entity_poly.pdbx_strand_id
1 'polypeptide(L)'
;MSTDDLNQEFKLLLKTSDGDEILKNSDTILVRFGPKRNGIVSSWLNGGYNEDLSAVFNHQLSQANIDKYCEGGILNFLNYLSDVFYNDLDLRSDKLSGLITSADMNHYSIVSEKYRDIEVIAITTAGARVNAVSAGDEASYYEINAEYSYDCDVNSHINKDPNKPGTINNIILINTKLDESSLLLAEMIAVEAKAVALRDLMVSSNYSNEIATGTGTDGIAIFSNMDSVDFTDNVSKHAKIGELIAKAVIKSVKESLGSLQWITPSYQMNALVRLDRYQNTLDDFYENYLPEHIKMEDEDDKREFILSLIKTSKNPELVANVSLILHLLDQYRAGLLSKKTVLKVSDSIMENQLDNEEFHSMKLLLGYVIKTQLD
;
A
#
# COMPACT_ATOMS: atom_id res chain seq x y z
N MET A 1 17.52 -6.07 -29.52
CA MET A 1 16.90 -7.22 -28.83
C MET A 1 15.74 -7.69 -29.67
N SER A 2 15.55 -9.00 -29.83
CA SER A 2 14.47 -9.56 -30.64
C SER A 2 13.12 -9.11 -30.08
N THR A 3 12.18 -8.86 -30.99
CA THR A 3 10.77 -8.56 -30.76
C THR A 3 9.98 -9.68 -30.07
N ASP A 4 10.66 -10.67 -29.48
CA ASP A 4 10.08 -11.94 -29.03
C ASP A 4 9.68 -11.97 -27.54
N ASP A 5 10.03 -10.95 -26.73
CA ASP A 5 9.71 -10.96 -25.28
C ASP A 5 8.40 -10.23 -24.89
N LEU A 6 7.77 -9.49 -25.82
CA LEU A 6 6.51 -8.77 -25.55
C LEU A 6 5.25 -9.56 -25.96
N ASN A 7 5.40 -10.61 -26.78
CA ASN A 7 4.30 -11.48 -27.23
C ASN A 7 4.02 -12.61 -26.24
N GLN A 8 3.69 -12.28 -25.00
CA GLN A 8 3.10 -13.27 -24.10
C GLN A 8 1.58 -13.25 -24.27
N GLU A 9 1.05 -14.35 -24.83
CA GLU A 9 -0.38 -14.56 -25.03
C GLU A 9 -1.17 -14.32 -23.73
N PHE A 10 -2.18 -13.46 -23.80
CA PHE A 10 -3.07 -13.20 -22.67
C PHE A 10 -3.90 -14.44 -22.34
N LYS A 11 -3.86 -14.87 -21.08
CA LYS A 11 -4.66 -15.98 -20.56
C LYS A 11 -5.86 -15.43 -19.79
N LEU A 12 -7.03 -16.02 -20.03
CA LEU A 12 -8.24 -15.74 -19.25
C LEU A 12 -8.09 -16.26 -17.82
N LEU A 13 -8.15 -15.35 -16.85
CA LEU A 13 -8.17 -15.66 -15.43
C LEU A 13 -9.60 -15.87 -14.93
N LEU A 14 -10.50 -14.96 -15.30
CA LEU A 14 -11.89 -14.95 -14.86
C LEU A 14 -12.76 -14.25 -15.90
N LYS A 15 -13.98 -14.78 -16.10
CA LYS A 15 -15.06 -14.07 -16.77
C LYS A 15 -16.12 -13.69 -15.73
N THR A 16 -16.46 -12.41 -15.65
CA THR A 16 -17.42 -11.90 -14.66
C THR A 16 -18.85 -12.29 -15.05
N SER A 17 -19.79 -12.11 -14.11
CA SER A 17 -21.23 -12.31 -14.34
C SER A 17 -21.79 -11.39 -15.43
N ASP A 18 -21.26 -10.17 -15.53
CA ASP A 18 -21.60 -9.18 -16.56
C ASP A 18 -20.89 -9.42 -17.90
N GLY A 19 -19.97 -10.39 -17.95
CA GLY A 19 -19.26 -10.78 -19.17
C GLY A 19 -17.92 -10.10 -19.41
N ASP A 20 -17.38 -9.32 -18.45
CA ASP A 20 -16.01 -8.82 -18.54
C ASP A 20 -15.00 -9.96 -18.47
N GLU A 21 -13.89 -9.80 -19.17
CA GLU A 21 -12.81 -10.79 -19.22
C GLU A 21 -11.57 -10.21 -18.54
N ILE A 22 -11.16 -10.84 -17.44
CA ILE A 22 -9.91 -10.52 -16.75
C ILE A 22 -8.83 -11.42 -17.35
N LEU A 23 -7.92 -10.80 -18.08
CA LEU A 23 -6.85 -11.42 -18.85
C LEU A 23 -5.51 -11.09 -18.21
N LYS A 24 -4.54 -12.01 -18.28
CA LYS A 24 -3.18 -11.79 -17.78
C LYS A 24 -2.12 -12.38 -18.71
N ASN A 25 -1.03 -11.65 -18.90
CA ASN A 25 0.22 -12.16 -19.47
C ASN A 25 1.36 -12.06 -18.40
N SER A 26 2.64 -12.01 -18.78
CA SER A 26 3.75 -11.86 -17.82
C SER A 26 3.65 -10.63 -16.93
N ASP A 27 3.30 -9.49 -17.51
CA ASP A 27 3.53 -8.16 -16.95
C ASP A 27 2.27 -7.31 -16.85
N THR A 28 1.14 -7.78 -17.38
CA THR A 28 -0.10 -7.02 -17.51
C THR A 28 -1.28 -7.84 -17.03
N ILE A 29 -2.14 -7.21 -16.23
CA ILE A 29 -3.53 -7.62 -16.06
C ILE A 29 -4.39 -6.63 -16.83
N LEU A 30 -5.25 -7.15 -17.70
CA LEU A 30 -6.16 -6.41 -18.56
C LEU A 30 -7.58 -6.84 -18.26
N VAL A 31 -8.49 -5.89 -18.05
CA VAL A 31 -9.92 -6.13 -17.98
C VAL A 31 -10.55 -5.64 -19.28
N ARG A 32 -11.01 -6.57 -20.11
CA ARG A 32 -11.82 -6.26 -21.30
C ARG A 32 -13.29 -6.20 -20.89
N PHE A 33 -13.95 -5.08 -21.18
CA PHE A 33 -15.34 -4.90 -20.79
C PHE A 33 -16.29 -5.66 -21.71
N GLY A 34 -17.21 -6.41 -21.10
CA GLY A 34 -18.32 -7.04 -21.79
C GLY A 34 -19.45 -6.05 -22.11
N PRO A 35 -20.00 -5.36 -21.09
CA PRO A 35 -21.02 -4.34 -21.26
C PRO A 35 -20.43 -2.95 -21.49
N LYS A 36 -21.28 -1.97 -21.81
CA LYS A 36 -20.91 -0.56 -21.69
C LYS A 36 -20.64 -0.22 -20.23
N ARG A 37 -19.51 0.45 -19.95
CA ARG A 37 -19.13 0.88 -18.60
C ARG A 37 -18.90 2.37 -18.54
N ASN A 38 -19.34 3.00 -17.46
CA ASN A 38 -18.80 4.27 -17.01
C ASN A 38 -17.83 4.04 -15.86
N GLY A 39 -16.90 4.95 -15.67
CA GLY A 39 -15.92 4.80 -14.61
C GLY A 39 -15.02 6.00 -14.44
N ILE A 40 -14.16 5.89 -13.43
CA ILE A 40 -13.13 6.85 -13.08
C ILE A 40 -11.79 6.12 -13.03
N VAL A 41 -10.74 6.71 -13.59
CA VAL A 41 -9.39 6.13 -13.59
C VAL A 41 -8.34 7.19 -13.24
N SER A 42 -7.51 6.91 -12.23
CA SER A 42 -6.37 7.76 -11.88
C SER A 42 -5.17 7.48 -12.81
N SER A 43 -5.34 7.76 -14.10
CA SER A 43 -4.33 7.51 -15.13
C SER A 43 -4.05 8.75 -15.95
N TRP A 44 -2.85 8.80 -16.54
CA TRP A 44 -2.49 9.82 -17.54
C TRP A 44 -3.05 9.47 -18.93
N LEU A 45 -3.34 8.18 -19.20
CA LEU A 45 -3.94 7.71 -20.44
C LEU A 45 -5.45 7.62 -20.29
N ASN A 46 -6.19 8.52 -20.95
CA ASN A 46 -7.66 8.55 -20.96
C ASN A 46 -8.29 8.45 -19.55
N GLY A 47 -7.63 9.02 -18.53
CA GLY A 47 -8.08 9.02 -17.14
C GLY A 47 -9.14 10.06 -16.83
N GLY A 48 -9.50 10.18 -15.55
CA GLY A 48 -10.68 10.92 -15.10
C GLY A 48 -11.96 10.11 -15.34
N TYR A 49 -13.10 10.80 -15.45
CA TYR A 49 -14.39 10.17 -15.77
C TYR A 49 -14.48 9.80 -17.24
N ASN A 50 -14.95 8.58 -17.54
CA ASN A 50 -15.08 8.07 -18.91
C ASN A 50 -16.25 7.07 -19.04
N GLU A 51 -16.97 7.08 -20.18
CA GLU A 51 -18.08 6.18 -20.49
C GLU A 51 -17.88 5.28 -21.72
N ASP A 52 -16.75 5.44 -22.42
CA ASP A 52 -16.50 4.87 -23.74
C ASP A 52 -15.27 3.95 -23.79
N LEU A 53 -14.64 3.69 -22.64
CA LEU A 53 -13.56 2.71 -22.52
C LEU A 53 -14.08 1.29 -22.86
N SER A 54 -13.23 0.53 -23.54
CA SER A 54 -13.45 -0.89 -23.89
C SER A 54 -12.59 -1.83 -23.04
N ALA A 55 -11.54 -1.29 -22.40
CA ALA A 55 -10.73 -2.03 -21.44
C ALA A 55 -9.97 -1.09 -20.50
N VAL A 56 -9.49 -1.66 -19.40
CA VAL A 56 -8.51 -1.04 -18.49
C VAL A 56 -7.40 -2.03 -18.20
N PHE A 57 -6.16 -1.57 -18.07
CA PHE A 57 -5.04 -2.43 -17.70
C PHE A 57 -4.29 -1.95 -16.46
N ASN A 58 -3.50 -2.84 -15.89
CA ASN A 58 -2.47 -2.54 -14.91
C ASN A 58 -1.19 -3.23 -15.38
N HIS A 59 -0.13 -2.47 -15.66
CA HIS A 59 1.13 -2.97 -16.24
C HIS A 59 2.30 -2.81 -15.26
N GLN A 60 3.10 -3.87 -15.12
CA GLN A 60 4.30 -3.88 -14.30
C GLN A 60 5.47 -3.21 -15.02
N LEU A 61 6.09 -2.21 -14.39
CA LEU A 61 7.40 -1.73 -14.84
C LEU A 61 8.47 -2.77 -14.53
N SER A 62 9.02 -3.37 -15.58
CA SER A 62 10.21 -4.22 -15.50
C SER A 62 11.45 -3.40 -15.82
N GLN A 63 12.62 -3.84 -15.34
CA GLN A 63 13.91 -3.21 -15.68
C GLN A 63 14.14 -3.11 -17.19
N ALA A 64 13.55 -4.03 -17.97
CA ALA A 64 13.63 -4.05 -19.43
C ALA A 64 12.81 -2.93 -20.12
N ASN A 65 11.80 -2.38 -19.44
CA ASN A 65 10.91 -1.35 -19.98
C ASN A 65 11.13 0.05 -19.36
N ILE A 66 12.03 0.16 -18.37
CA ILE A 66 12.40 1.44 -17.73
C ILE A 66 13.04 2.42 -18.73
N ASP A 67 13.86 1.94 -19.67
CA ASP A 67 14.50 2.81 -20.67
C ASP A 67 13.45 3.51 -21.55
N LYS A 68 12.39 2.80 -21.94
CA LYS A 68 11.26 3.36 -22.70
C LYS A 68 10.40 4.31 -21.87
N TYR A 69 10.30 4.07 -20.56
CA TYR A 69 9.67 5.00 -19.63
C TYR A 69 10.44 6.33 -19.53
N CYS A 70 11.77 6.28 -19.60
CA CYS A 70 12.64 7.47 -19.51
C CYS A 70 12.63 8.36 -20.77
N GLU A 71 12.37 7.84 -21.97
CA GLU A 71 12.45 8.60 -23.23
C GLU A 71 11.29 9.60 -23.47
N GLY A 72 10.27 9.62 -22.61
CA GLY A 72 9.10 10.48 -22.80
C GLY A 72 8.16 10.63 -21.61
N GLY A 73 8.52 10.08 -20.45
CA GLY A 73 7.67 10.06 -19.27
C GLY A 73 6.52 9.06 -19.37
N ILE A 74 5.72 9.02 -18.30
CA ILE A 74 4.68 8.00 -18.11
C ILE A 74 3.59 8.00 -19.19
N LEU A 75 3.19 9.16 -19.71
CA LEU A 75 2.17 9.25 -20.77
C LEU A 75 2.65 8.62 -22.08
N ASN A 76 3.89 8.90 -22.50
CA ASN A 76 4.43 8.31 -23.73
C ASN A 76 4.58 6.80 -23.60
N PHE A 77 4.97 6.31 -22.42
CA PHE A 77 5.02 4.88 -22.15
C PHE A 77 3.63 4.23 -22.20
N LEU A 78 2.60 4.86 -21.61
CA LEU A 78 1.22 4.38 -21.69
C LEU A 78 0.68 4.39 -23.13
N ASN A 79 0.98 5.44 -23.91
CA ASN A 79 0.62 5.49 -25.34
C ASN A 79 1.27 4.34 -26.11
N TYR A 80 2.57 4.07 -25.88
CA TYR A 80 3.25 2.93 -26.47
C TYR A 80 2.56 1.59 -26.12
N LEU A 81 2.22 1.36 -24.85
CA LEU A 81 1.50 0.15 -24.45
C LEU A 81 0.12 0.07 -25.12
N SER A 82 -0.58 1.19 -25.25
CA SER A 82 -1.87 1.24 -25.92
C SER A 82 -1.78 0.83 -27.40
N ASP A 83 -0.70 1.22 -28.09
CA ASP A 83 -0.45 0.84 -29.48
C ASP A 83 -0.12 -0.66 -29.60
N VAL A 84 0.63 -1.22 -28.64
CA VAL A 84 0.88 -2.67 -28.57
C VAL A 84 -0.43 -3.43 -28.41
N PHE A 85 -1.25 -3.05 -27.42
CA PHE A 85 -2.54 -3.71 -27.20
C PHE A 85 -3.54 -3.50 -28.35
N TYR A 86 -3.47 -2.37 -29.06
CA TYR A 86 -4.25 -2.18 -30.28
C TYR A 86 -3.89 -3.23 -31.34
N ASN A 87 -2.59 -3.43 -31.59
CA ASN A 87 -2.13 -4.38 -32.60
C ASN A 87 -2.42 -5.85 -32.21
N ASP A 88 -2.27 -6.21 -30.94
CA ASP A 88 -2.37 -7.60 -30.49
C ASP A 88 -3.80 -8.03 -30.14
N LEU A 89 -4.64 -7.09 -29.71
CA LEU A 89 -5.95 -7.38 -29.09
C LEU A 89 -7.12 -6.63 -29.74
N ASP A 90 -6.86 -5.86 -30.80
CA ASP A 90 -7.82 -4.98 -31.51
C ASP A 90 -8.53 -4.00 -30.55
N LEU A 91 -7.80 -3.49 -29.56
CA LEU A 91 -8.28 -2.54 -28.56
C LEU A 91 -7.85 -1.12 -28.94
N ARG A 92 -8.78 -0.30 -29.41
CA ARG A 92 -8.47 1.08 -29.82
C ARG A 92 -7.84 1.88 -28.68
N SER A 93 -6.72 2.54 -28.98
CA SER A 93 -5.95 3.34 -28.01
C SER A 93 -6.79 4.45 -27.33
N ASP A 94 -7.77 5.04 -28.03
CA ASP A 94 -8.67 6.07 -27.50
C ASP A 94 -9.79 5.51 -26.57
N LYS A 95 -9.88 4.19 -26.46
CA LYS A 95 -10.85 3.47 -25.62
C LYS A 95 -10.17 2.62 -24.55
N LEU A 96 -8.92 2.95 -24.23
CA LEU A 96 -8.11 2.21 -23.29
C LEU A 96 -7.55 3.16 -22.23
N SER A 97 -7.61 2.75 -20.97
CA SER A 97 -6.90 3.43 -19.89
C SER A 97 -6.05 2.43 -19.13
N GLY A 98 -5.07 2.89 -18.36
CA GLY A 98 -4.17 1.97 -17.68
C GLY A 98 -3.44 2.54 -16.49
N LEU A 99 -3.23 1.68 -15.51
CA LEU A 99 -2.39 1.93 -14.35
C LEU A 99 -1.01 1.31 -14.58
N ILE A 100 -0.04 1.79 -13.82
CA ILE A 100 1.31 1.26 -13.79
C ILE A 100 1.66 0.87 -12.38
N THR A 101 2.35 -0.26 -12.21
CA THR A 101 2.78 -0.75 -10.92
C THR A 101 4.23 -1.19 -10.95
N SER A 102 4.92 -1.10 -9.82
CA SER A 102 6.18 -1.83 -9.62
C SER A 102 6.00 -3.19 -8.95
N ALA A 103 4.80 -3.49 -8.45
CA ALA A 103 4.50 -4.77 -7.83
C ALA A 103 4.59 -5.89 -8.88
N ASP A 104 5.21 -7.01 -8.50
CA ASP A 104 5.30 -8.17 -9.38
C ASP A 104 3.90 -8.70 -9.70
N MET A 105 3.60 -8.78 -11.00
CA MET A 105 2.28 -9.10 -11.54
C MET A 105 1.85 -10.54 -11.24
N ASN A 106 2.72 -11.40 -10.70
CA ASN A 106 2.35 -12.72 -10.19
C ASN A 106 1.70 -12.68 -8.81
N HIS A 107 1.80 -11.55 -8.09
CA HIS A 107 1.27 -11.37 -6.74
C HIS A 107 0.00 -10.49 -6.71
N TYR A 108 -0.84 -10.65 -7.73
CA TYR A 108 -2.15 -10.03 -7.78
C TYR A 108 -3.17 -10.76 -6.90
N SER A 109 -4.28 -10.09 -6.60
CA SER A 109 -5.47 -10.70 -5.98
C SER A 109 -6.73 -10.33 -6.77
N ILE A 110 -7.71 -11.23 -6.80
CA ILE A 110 -9.04 -10.98 -7.36
C ILE A 110 -10.06 -11.42 -6.31
N VAL A 111 -10.79 -10.46 -5.75
CA VAL A 111 -11.78 -10.70 -4.70
C VAL A 111 -13.15 -10.27 -5.19
N SER A 112 -14.13 -11.17 -5.10
CA SER A 112 -15.54 -10.88 -5.36
C SER A 112 -16.33 -10.91 -4.04
N GLU A 113 -17.02 -9.81 -3.73
CA GLU A 113 -17.96 -9.71 -2.62
C GLU A 113 -19.37 -9.52 -3.19
N LYS A 114 -20.32 -10.32 -2.70
CA LYS A 114 -21.70 -10.33 -3.21
C LYS A 114 -22.72 -10.21 -2.08
N TYR A 115 -23.79 -9.46 -2.34
CA TYR A 115 -24.99 -9.50 -1.51
C TYR A 115 -26.22 -9.33 -2.39
N ARG A 116 -27.05 -10.38 -2.48
CA ARG A 116 -28.19 -10.46 -3.39
C ARG A 116 -27.73 -10.14 -4.81
N ASP A 117 -28.29 -9.11 -5.43
CA ASP A 117 -28.07 -8.72 -6.82
C ASP A 117 -26.86 -7.78 -6.99
N ILE A 118 -26.18 -7.38 -5.92
CA ILE A 118 -24.99 -6.51 -5.98
C ILE A 118 -23.73 -7.37 -5.86
N GLU A 119 -22.82 -7.21 -6.83
CA GLU A 119 -21.49 -7.80 -6.87
C GLU A 119 -20.44 -6.69 -7.07
N VAL A 120 -19.39 -6.76 -6.26
CA VAL A 120 -18.20 -5.92 -6.40
C VAL A 120 -16.97 -6.83 -6.52
N ILE A 121 -16.18 -6.62 -7.57
CA ILE A 121 -14.92 -7.33 -7.80
C ILE A 121 -13.77 -6.34 -7.68
N ALA A 122 -12.81 -6.61 -6.81
CA ALA A 122 -11.56 -5.85 -6.70
C ALA A 122 -10.38 -6.68 -7.20
N ILE A 123 -9.62 -6.11 -8.13
CA ILE A 123 -8.39 -6.68 -8.70
C ILE A 123 -7.23 -5.80 -8.26
N THR A 124 -6.29 -6.38 -7.52
CA THR A 124 -5.30 -5.58 -6.79
C THR A 124 -3.89 -6.09 -7.01
N THR A 125 -2.95 -5.18 -7.23
CA THR A 125 -1.51 -5.40 -7.05
C THR A 125 -1.00 -4.43 -6.00
N ALA A 126 -0.31 -4.91 -4.97
CA ALA A 126 0.08 -4.09 -3.84
C ALA A 126 1.52 -4.38 -3.40
N GLY A 127 2.36 -3.34 -3.37
CA GLY A 127 3.67 -3.34 -2.74
C GLY A 127 3.87 -2.06 -1.93
N ALA A 128 4.26 -2.19 -0.66
CA ALA A 128 4.28 -1.08 0.31
C ALA A 128 5.57 -1.00 1.15
N ARG A 129 6.52 -1.93 1.04
CA ARG A 129 7.72 -1.93 1.91
C ARG A 129 8.65 -0.71 1.78
N VAL A 130 8.72 -0.09 0.61
CA VAL A 130 9.81 0.87 0.28
C VAL A 130 9.36 2.30 0.08
N ASN A 131 8.07 2.55 -0.16
CA ASN A 131 7.53 3.89 -0.39
C ASN A 131 6.11 4.08 0.18
N ALA A 132 5.71 3.26 1.16
CA ALA A 132 4.48 3.48 1.90
C ALA A 132 4.53 4.85 2.57
N VAL A 133 3.42 5.56 2.54
CA VAL A 133 3.32 6.94 2.99
C VAL A 133 1.96 7.18 3.65
N SER A 134 1.95 8.03 4.66
CA SER A 134 0.73 8.54 5.28
C SER A 134 0.33 9.85 4.63
N ALA A 135 -0.98 10.05 4.42
CA ALA A 135 -1.49 11.34 3.98
C ALA A 135 -1.13 12.41 5.01
N GLY A 136 -0.42 13.46 4.55
CA GLY A 136 0.10 14.52 5.42
C GLY A 136 1.57 14.38 5.80
N ASP A 137 2.24 13.27 5.42
CA ASP A 137 3.69 13.19 5.46
C ASP A 137 4.33 14.25 4.54
N GLU A 138 5.56 14.65 4.86
CA GLU A 138 6.30 15.65 4.09
C GLU A 138 6.51 15.20 2.63
N ALA A 139 6.34 16.15 1.71
CA ALA A 139 6.52 15.89 0.28
C ALA A 139 7.99 15.68 -0.10
N SER A 140 8.24 14.81 -1.08
CA SER A 140 9.57 14.55 -1.65
C SER A 140 9.94 15.44 -2.84
N TYR A 141 8.98 16.14 -3.43
CA TYR A 141 9.19 17.02 -4.58
C TYR A 141 8.14 18.14 -4.62
N TYR A 142 8.51 19.23 -5.28
CA TYR A 142 7.65 20.36 -5.61
C TYR A 142 7.46 20.38 -7.11
N GLU A 143 6.22 20.59 -7.57
CA GLU A 143 5.90 20.69 -8.98
C GLU A 143 4.90 21.81 -9.23
N ILE A 144 5.23 22.69 -10.19
CA ILE A 144 4.32 23.65 -10.80
C ILE A 144 4.66 23.71 -12.29
N ASN A 145 3.65 23.73 -13.16
CA ASN A 145 3.80 23.80 -14.61
C ASN A 145 4.66 22.67 -15.21
N ALA A 146 4.59 21.46 -14.63
CA ALA A 146 5.43 20.31 -14.99
C ALA A 146 6.95 20.54 -14.81
N GLU A 147 7.33 21.56 -14.03
CA GLU A 147 8.71 21.77 -13.59
C GLU A 147 8.89 21.18 -12.19
N TYR A 148 9.77 20.19 -12.08
CA TYR A 148 10.01 19.45 -10.85
C TYR A 148 11.26 19.98 -10.13
N SER A 149 11.13 20.19 -8.83
CA SER A 149 12.25 20.46 -7.92
C SER A 149 12.25 19.45 -6.77
N TYR A 150 13.44 18.98 -6.39
CA TYR A 150 13.64 17.98 -5.31
C TYR A 150 14.30 18.61 -4.08
N ASP A 151 14.16 19.92 -3.89
CA ASP A 151 14.71 20.70 -2.78
C ASP A 151 13.76 20.81 -1.57
N CYS A 152 12.80 19.88 -1.47
CA CYS A 152 11.82 19.82 -0.39
C CYS A 152 12.49 19.38 0.92
N ASP A 153 12.93 20.38 1.70
CA ASP A 153 13.47 20.29 3.07
C ASP A 153 14.45 19.12 3.33
N VAL A 154 15.73 19.44 3.18
CA VAL A 154 16.91 18.56 3.37
C VAL A 154 17.23 18.23 4.84
N ASN A 155 16.43 18.70 5.80
CA ASN A 155 16.67 18.45 7.23
C ASN A 155 16.15 17.09 7.73
N SER A 156 15.45 16.31 6.89
CA SER A 156 15.06 14.96 7.28
C SER A 156 16.22 13.98 7.06
N HIS A 157 16.62 13.25 8.10
CA HIS A 157 17.53 12.09 8.01
C HIS A 157 16.95 10.91 7.19
N ILE A 158 15.81 11.11 6.52
CA ILE A 158 15.09 10.12 5.75
C ILE A 158 15.45 10.28 4.27
N ASN A 159 15.91 9.20 3.64
CA ASN A 159 16.11 9.16 2.20
C ASN A 159 14.74 9.13 1.49
N LYS A 160 14.28 10.33 1.09
CA LYS A 160 12.99 10.63 0.46
C LYS A 160 12.92 10.32 -1.04
N ASP A 161 13.80 9.47 -1.59
CA ASP A 161 13.83 9.18 -3.02
C ASP A 161 12.44 8.81 -3.57
N PRO A 162 11.79 9.72 -4.35
CA PRO A 162 10.45 9.50 -4.86
C PRO A 162 10.39 8.42 -5.93
N ASN A 163 11.54 7.96 -6.42
CA ASN A 163 11.65 6.93 -7.46
C ASN A 163 11.65 5.52 -6.88
N LYS A 164 11.53 5.35 -5.55
CA LYS A 164 11.46 4.01 -4.95
C LYS A 164 10.19 3.29 -5.41
N PRO A 165 10.34 2.11 -6.04
CA PRO A 165 9.21 1.41 -6.65
C PRO A 165 8.34 0.72 -5.59
N GLY A 166 7.17 1.28 -5.30
CA GLY A 166 6.07 0.59 -4.60
C GLY A 166 4.72 1.20 -4.99
N THR A 167 3.71 0.38 -5.21
CA THR A 167 2.42 0.85 -5.72
C THR A 167 1.29 -0.04 -5.24
N ILE A 168 0.16 0.55 -4.87
CA ILE A 168 -1.10 -0.17 -4.67
C ILE A 168 -2.09 0.27 -5.74
N ASN A 169 -2.36 -0.61 -6.69
CA ASN A 169 -3.34 -0.39 -7.75
C ASN A 169 -4.58 -1.25 -7.51
N ASN A 170 -5.77 -0.65 -7.58
CA ASN A 170 -7.05 -1.34 -7.49
C ASN A 170 -7.88 -1.09 -8.75
N ILE A 171 -8.31 -2.14 -9.44
CA ILE A 171 -9.36 -2.08 -10.46
C ILE A 171 -10.63 -2.69 -9.83
N ILE A 172 -11.71 -1.91 -9.78
CA ILE A 172 -12.97 -2.27 -9.12
C ILE A 172 -14.08 -2.31 -10.16
N LEU A 173 -14.74 -3.46 -10.28
CA LEU A 173 -15.90 -3.66 -11.15
C LEU A 173 -17.15 -3.80 -10.30
N ILE A 174 -18.18 -3.05 -10.66
CA ILE A 174 -19.49 -3.02 -10.00
C ILE A 174 -20.54 -3.39 -11.04
N ASN A 175 -21.42 -4.33 -10.69
CA ASN A 175 -22.41 -4.87 -11.63
C ASN A 175 -23.70 -4.03 -11.75
N THR A 176 -23.90 -3.06 -10.88
CA THR A 176 -25.01 -2.11 -10.95
C THR A 176 -24.59 -0.83 -11.67
N LYS A 177 -25.59 -0.09 -12.17
CA LYS A 177 -25.37 1.24 -12.74
C LYS A 177 -25.17 2.27 -11.64
N LEU A 178 -24.14 3.10 -11.77
CA LEU A 178 -23.83 4.23 -10.90
C LEU A 178 -23.74 5.52 -11.73
N ASP A 179 -24.21 6.62 -11.15
CA ASP A 179 -23.97 7.95 -11.72
C ASP A 179 -22.57 8.48 -11.33
N GLU A 180 -22.19 9.63 -11.89
CA GLU A 180 -20.89 10.28 -11.65
C GLU A 180 -20.63 10.52 -10.15
N SER A 181 -21.63 11.02 -9.43
CA SER A 181 -21.52 11.28 -7.99
C SER A 181 -21.32 9.99 -7.20
N SER A 182 -22.02 8.93 -7.57
CA SER A 182 -21.92 7.61 -6.93
C SER A 182 -20.57 6.95 -7.18
N LEU A 183 -19.97 7.16 -8.36
CA LEU A 183 -18.60 6.70 -8.66
C LEU A 183 -17.56 7.43 -7.80
N LEU A 184 -17.68 8.75 -7.63
CA LEU A 184 -16.78 9.52 -6.75
C LEU A 184 -16.91 9.06 -5.28
N LEU A 185 -18.13 8.76 -4.83
CA LEU A 185 -18.34 8.21 -3.49
C LEU A 185 -17.77 6.78 -3.37
N ALA A 186 -17.84 5.97 -4.43
CA ALA A 186 -17.19 4.66 -4.48
C ALA A 186 -15.66 4.79 -4.35
N GLU A 187 -15.06 5.78 -5.02
CA GLU A 187 -13.63 6.09 -4.93
C GLU A 187 -13.22 6.41 -3.49
N MET A 188 -13.96 7.31 -2.84
CA MET A 188 -13.71 7.73 -1.47
C MET A 188 -13.69 6.52 -0.53
N ILE A 189 -14.69 5.63 -0.65
CA ILE A 189 -14.77 4.41 0.15
C ILE A 189 -13.59 3.48 -0.14
N ALA A 190 -13.20 3.31 -1.40
CA ALA A 190 -12.10 2.43 -1.79
C ALA A 190 -10.74 2.95 -1.26
N VAL A 191 -10.51 4.27 -1.30
CA VAL A 191 -9.30 4.90 -0.73
C VAL A 191 -9.24 4.68 0.78
N GLU A 192 -10.34 4.88 1.49
CA GLU A 192 -10.40 4.63 2.94
C GLU A 192 -10.27 3.14 3.28
N ALA A 193 -10.82 2.25 2.45
CA ALA A 193 -10.70 0.81 2.59
C ALA A 193 -9.25 0.33 2.43
N LYS A 194 -8.51 0.88 1.48
CA LYS A 194 -7.05 0.68 1.35
C LYS A 194 -6.32 1.14 2.61
N ALA A 195 -6.62 2.33 3.12
CA ALA A 195 -6.03 2.82 4.37
C ALA A 195 -6.36 1.92 5.57
N VAL A 196 -7.58 1.38 5.65
CA VAL A 196 -7.97 0.38 6.65
C VAL A 196 -7.13 -0.89 6.53
N ALA A 197 -6.88 -1.38 5.31
CA ALA A 197 -6.06 -2.57 5.10
C ALA A 197 -4.63 -2.38 5.61
N LEU A 198 -4.01 -1.25 5.27
CA LEU A 198 -2.66 -0.88 5.72
C LEU A 198 -2.61 -0.66 7.23
N ARG A 199 -3.62 0.00 7.80
CA ARG A 199 -3.75 0.19 9.25
C ARG A 199 -3.87 -1.12 10.01
N ASP A 200 -4.75 -2.02 9.56
CA ASP A 200 -4.92 -3.32 10.21
C ASP A 200 -3.64 -4.16 10.16
N LEU A 201 -2.86 -4.01 9.09
CA LEU A 201 -1.54 -4.64 8.93
C LEU A 201 -0.39 -3.79 9.49
N MET A 202 -0.68 -2.63 10.09
CA MET A 202 0.26 -1.71 10.73
C MET A 202 1.48 -1.45 9.84
N VAL A 203 1.24 -1.19 8.55
CA VAL A 203 2.28 -0.83 7.59
C VAL A 203 2.83 0.53 7.98
N SER A 204 4.13 0.60 8.21
CA SER A 204 4.84 1.84 8.53
C SER A 204 4.86 2.78 7.33
N SER A 205 4.75 4.09 7.59
CA SER A 205 5.25 5.06 6.61
C SER A 205 6.78 4.93 6.52
N ASN A 206 7.33 5.07 5.32
CA ASN A 206 8.76 5.21 5.09
C ASN A 206 9.24 6.66 5.29
N TYR A 207 8.32 7.59 5.56
CA TYR A 207 8.57 9.04 5.59
C TYR A 207 8.29 9.66 6.97
N SER A 208 7.67 8.92 7.87
CA SER A 208 7.38 9.36 9.23
C SER A 208 7.16 8.15 10.14
N ASN A 209 6.92 8.41 11.42
CA ASN A 209 6.57 7.36 12.38
C ASN A 209 5.09 6.95 12.26
N GLU A 210 4.32 7.48 11.31
CA GLU A 210 2.90 7.17 11.14
C GLU A 210 2.63 5.79 10.52
N ILE A 211 1.37 5.38 10.58
CA ILE A 211 0.87 4.25 9.80
C ILE A 211 0.50 4.74 8.41
N ALA A 212 0.98 4.05 7.39
CA ALA A 212 0.72 4.42 6.01
C ALA A 212 -0.77 4.31 5.64
N THR A 213 -1.24 5.25 4.82
CA THR A 213 -2.59 5.24 4.24
C THR A 213 -2.59 4.83 2.77
N GLY A 214 -1.41 4.75 2.17
CA GLY A 214 -1.19 4.36 0.78
C GLY A 214 0.30 4.24 0.45
N THR A 215 0.61 4.31 -0.84
CA THR A 215 1.94 4.60 -1.38
C THR A 215 1.94 5.93 -2.10
N GLY A 216 3.13 6.47 -2.39
CA GLY A 216 3.26 7.72 -3.17
C GLY A 216 2.75 7.64 -4.61
N THR A 217 2.35 6.45 -5.11
CA THR A 217 1.98 6.23 -6.52
C THR A 217 0.70 5.40 -6.71
N ASP A 218 -0.16 5.36 -5.69
CA ASP A 218 -1.38 4.54 -5.75
C ASP A 218 -2.27 4.87 -6.94
N GLY A 219 -2.78 3.81 -7.59
CA GLY A 219 -3.73 3.90 -8.69
C GLY A 219 -5.08 3.29 -8.35
N ILE A 220 -6.15 3.86 -8.90
CA ILE A 220 -7.49 3.33 -8.78
C ILE A 220 -8.25 3.46 -10.11
N ALA A 221 -9.02 2.43 -10.42
CA ALA A 221 -9.95 2.43 -11.53
C ALA A 221 -11.27 1.81 -11.06
N ILE A 222 -12.39 2.51 -11.18
CA ILE A 222 -13.71 2.00 -10.75
C ILE A 222 -14.66 2.08 -11.92
N PHE A 223 -15.36 0.98 -12.21
CA PHE A 223 -16.30 0.88 -13.31
C PHE A 223 -17.64 0.32 -12.87
N SER A 224 -18.73 0.96 -13.30
CA SER A 224 -20.09 0.49 -13.13
C SER A 224 -20.65 -0.06 -14.45
N ASN A 225 -21.72 -0.85 -14.38
CA ASN A 225 -22.34 -1.47 -15.55
C ASN A 225 -23.49 -0.60 -16.08
N MET A 226 -23.28 0.07 -17.21
CA MET A 226 -24.28 0.98 -17.81
C MET A 226 -25.43 0.24 -18.51
N ASP A 227 -25.22 -1.03 -18.86
CA ASP A 227 -26.24 -1.90 -19.44
C ASP A 227 -27.09 -2.59 -18.37
N SER A 228 -26.74 -2.44 -17.08
CA SER A 228 -27.51 -2.97 -15.96
C SER A 228 -28.88 -2.31 -15.87
N VAL A 229 -29.91 -3.13 -15.62
CA VAL A 229 -31.26 -2.63 -15.30
C VAL A 229 -31.35 -2.09 -13.88
N ASP A 230 -30.46 -2.54 -13.00
CA ASP A 230 -30.39 -2.13 -11.61
C ASP A 230 -29.49 -0.90 -11.47
N PHE A 231 -29.98 0.09 -10.72
CA PHE A 231 -29.28 1.34 -10.45
C PHE A 231 -29.14 1.55 -8.95
N THR A 232 -28.02 2.13 -8.54
CA THR A 232 -27.78 2.52 -7.14
C THR A 232 -27.41 4.00 -7.08
N ASP A 233 -28.21 4.79 -6.37
CA ASP A 233 -28.01 6.23 -6.16
C ASP A 233 -27.26 6.58 -4.87
N ASN A 234 -27.35 5.73 -3.86
CA ASN A 234 -26.71 5.94 -2.57
C ASN A 234 -25.51 5.01 -2.39
N VAL A 235 -24.35 5.48 -2.82
CA VAL A 235 -23.06 4.88 -2.49
C VAL A 235 -22.52 5.55 -1.23
N SER A 236 -22.62 4.88 -0.09
CA SER A 236 -22.07 5.35 1.18
C SER A 236 -21.69 4.17 2.07
N LYS A 237 -20.89 4.42 3.12
CA LYS A 237 -20.50 3.38 4.10
C LYS A 237 -21.67 2.73 4.83
N HIS A 238 -22.82 3.41 4.88
CA HIS A 238 -24.06 2.85 5.46
C HIS A 238 -24.84 1.99 4.46
N ALA A 239 -24.57 2.15 3.17
CA ALA A 239 -25.20 1.37 2.11
C ALA A 239 -24.46 0.04 1.89
N LYS A 240 -25.22 -0.98 1.46
CA LYS A 240 -24.66 -2.31 1.21
C LYS A 240 -23.57 -2.28 0.13
N ILE A 241 -23.75 -1.50 -0.93
CA ILE A 241 -22.74 -1.35 -1.97
C ILE A 241 -21.41 -0.81 -1.42
N GLY A 242 -21.47 0.19 -0.52
CA GLY A 242 -20.28 0.74 0.13
C GLY A 242 -19.59 -0.27 1.05
N GLU A 243 -20.36 -1.07 1.79
CA GLU A 243 -19.81 -2.20 2.56
C GLU A 243 -19.08 -3.22 1.66
N LEU A 244 -19.67 -3.58 0.50
CA LEU A 244 -19.08 -4.54 -0.43
C LEU A 244 -17.81 -4.01 -1.08
N ILE A 245 -17.80 -2.74 -1.52
CA ILE A 245 -16.61 -2.06 -2.04
C ILE A 245 -15.49 -2.12 -0.99
N ALA A 246 -15.79 -1.69 0.24
CA ALA A 246 -14.79 -1.67 1.31
C ALA A 246 -14.25 -3.07 1.62
N LYS A 247 -15.10 -4.08 1.72
CA LYS A 247 -14.69 -5.47 1.99
C LYS A 247 -13.82 -6.04 0.86
N ALA A 248 -14.22 -5.84 -0.39
CA ALA A 248 -13.48 -6.33 -1.54
C ALA A 248 -12.08 -5.70 -1.61
N VAL A 249 -11.99 -4.38 -1.42
CA VAL A 249 -10.70 -3.66 -1.41
C VAL A 249 -9.84 -4.06 -0.21
N ILE A 250 -10.38 -4.08 1.01
CA ILE A 250 -9.60 -4.47 2.21
C ILE A 250 -9.00 -5.86 2.03
N LYS A 251 -9.81 -6.81 1.59
CA LYS A 251 -9.37 -8.20 1.44
C LYS A 251 -8.36 -8.36 0.31
N SER A 252 -8.62 -7.78 -0.87
CA SER A 252 -7.71 -7.88 -2.02
C SER A 252 -6.35 -7.22 -1.74
N VAL A 253 -6.31 -6.05 -1.09
CA VAL A 253 -5.07 -5.38 -0.68
C VAL A 253 -4.29 -6.26 0.30
N LYS A 254 -4.94 -6.81 1.34
CA LYS A 254 -4.27 -7.70 2.31
C LYS A 254 -3.72 -8.97 1.65
N GLU A 255 -4.48 -9.59 0.74
CA GLU A 255 -4.05 -10.77 0.00
C GLU A 255 -2.82 -10.48 -0.89
N SER A 256 -2.83 -9.37 -1.63
CA SER A 256 -1.73 -9.00 -2.52
C SER A 256 -0.46 -8.63 -1.73
N LEU A 257 -0.58 -7.82 -0.67
CA LEU A 257 0.55 -7.49 0.22
C LEU A 257 1.14 -8.72 0.91
N GLY A 258 0.29 -9.63 1.36
CA GLY A 258 0.71 -10.89 1.96
C GLY A 258 1.43 -11.80 0.98
N SER A 259 0.97 -11.82 -0.28
CA SER A 259 1.58 -12.61 -1.36
C SER A 259 2.96 -12.06 -1.77
N LEU A 260 3.07 -10.75 -2.00
CA LEU A 260 4.31 -10.15 -2.52
C LEU A 260 5.39 -9.94 -1.45
N GLN A 261 4.99 -9.47 -0.27
CA GLN A 261 5.91 -8.92 0.73
C GLN A 261 5.74 -9.55 2.13
N TRP A 262 4.91 -10.59 2.25
CA TRP A 262 4.58 -11.26 3.52
C TRP A 262 3.99 -10.34 4.58
N ILE A 263 3.51 -9.16 4.21
CA ILE A 263 2.86 -8.24 5.15
C ILE A 263 1.51 -8.85 5.52
N THR A 264 1.48 -9.52 6.66
CA THR A 264 0.38 -10.36 7.14
C THR A 264 0.21 -10.21 8.65
N PRO A 265 -0.94 -10.60 9.22
CA PRO A 265 -1.11 -10.57 10.67
C PRO A 265 -0.05 -11.38 11.43
N SER A 266 0.39 -12.52 10.88
CA SER A 266 1.44 -13.36 11.47
C SER A 266 2.83 -12.73 11.38
N TYR A 267 3.14 -12.03 10.28
CA TYR A 267 4.37 -11.24 10.17
C TYR A 267 4.41 -10.10 11.20
N GLN A 268 3.25 -9.48 11.43
CA GLN A 268 3.06 -8.42 12.41
C GLN A 268 3.02 -8.93 13.87
N MET A 269 2.95 -10.24 14.12
CA MET A 269 3.17 -10.83 15.45
C MET A 269 4.67 -10.89 15.78
N ASN A 270 5.32 -9.73 15.72
CA ASN A 270 6.75 -9.56 15.96
C ASN A 270 7.03 -8.12 16.46
N ALA A 271 7.59 -7.99 17.66
CA ALA A 271 7.87 -6.72 18.31
C ALA A 271 8.87 -5.86 17.52
N LEU A 272 9.90 -6.48 16.93
CA LEU A 272 10.88 -5.76 16.10
C LEU A 272 10.23 -5.20 14.84
N VAL A 273 9.32 -5.96 14.22
CA VAL A 273 8.54 -5.47 13.06
C VAL A 273 7.66 -4.28 13.46
N ARG A 274 7.10 -4.24 14.68
CA ARG A 274 6.34 -3.07 15.15
C ARG A 274 7.23 -1.84 15.38
N LEU A 275 8.44 -2.08 15.88
CA LEU A 275 9.43 -1.05 16.19
C LEU A 275 10.14 -0.51 14.93
N ASP A 276 10.05 -1.22 13.80
CA ASP A 276 10.59 -0.81 12.50
C ASP A 276 10.09 0.58 12.05
N ARG A 277 8.94 1.04 12.54
CA ARG A 277 8.45 2.42 12.34
C ARG A 277 9.43 3.50 12.81
N TYR A 278 10.37 3.18 13.71
CA TYR A 278 11.29 4.12 14.35
C TYR A 278 12.75 3.98 13.86
N GLN A 279 12.95 3.35 12.68
CA GLN A 279 14.25 2.95 12.08
C GLN A 279 15.38 3.99 12.15
N ASN A 280 15.07 5.28 12.02
CA ASN A 280 16.09 6.36 12.02
C ASN A 280 16.83 6.52 13.37
N THR A 281 16.44 5.74 14.37
CA THR A 281 17.00 5.81 15.72
C THR A 281 17.90 4.59 16.05
N LEU A 282 17.95 3.55 15.22
CA LEU A 282 18.70 2.32 15.54
C LEU A 282 20.24 2.51 15.54
N ASP A 283 20.78 3.36 14.67
CA ASP A 283 22.23 3.62 14.67
C ASP A 283 22.65 4.32 15.97
N ASP A 284 21.93 5.37 16.37
CA ASP A 284 22.15 6.05 17.65
C ASP A 284 21.89 5.13 18.86
N PHE A 285 20.93 4.20 18.76
CA PHE A 285 20.75 3.17 19.79
C PHE A 285 22.02 2.33 19.98
N TYR A 286 22.60 1.79 18.91
CA TYR A 286 23.77 0.92 19.00
C TYR A 286 25.05 1.68 19.32
N GLU A 287 25.22 2.89 18.80
CA GLU A 287 26.43 3.68 18.95
C GLU A 287 26.49 4.44 20.28
N ASN A 288 25.35 4.94 20.78
CA ASN A 288 25.31 5.84 21.93
C ASN A 288 24.51 5.28 23.11
N TYR A 289 23.29 4.79 22.91
CA TYR A 289 22.42 4.39 24.03
C TYR A 289 22.83 3.05 24.66
N LEU A 290 23.07 2.02 23.84
CA LEU A 290 23.34 0.67 24.31
C LEU A 290 24.64 0.59 25.14
N PRO A 291 25.76 1.23 24.75
CA PRO A 291 27.00 1.22 25.54
C PRO A 291 26.88 1.89 26.92
N GLU A 292 25.93 2.82 27.11
CA GLU A 292 25.67 3.43 28.42
C GLU A 292 24.98 2.47 29.40
N HIS A 293 24.30 1.43 28.89
CA HIS A 293 23.47 0.53 29.70
C HIS A 293 24.06 -0.87 29.83
N ILE A 294 24.75 -1.36 28.79
CA ILE A 294 25.42 -2.66 28.79
C ILE A 294 26.84 -2.45 28.27
N LYS A 295 27.82 -2.92 29.05
CA LYS A 295 29.20 -2.97 28.61
C LYS A 295 29.37 -4.12 27.62
N MET A 296 29.62 -3.79 26.35
CA MET A 296 29.99 -4.77 25.32
C MET A 296 31.51 -4.75 25.16
N GLU A 297 32.15 -5.90 25.34
CA GLU A 297 33.60 -6.05 25.29
C GLU A 297 34.09 -6.42 23.89
N ASP A 298 33.24 -7.08 23.09
CA ASP A 298 33.52 -7.47 21.71
C ASP A 298 32.26 -7.55 20.80
N GLU A 299 32.47 -7.95 19.54
CA GLU A 299 31.39 -8.16 18.55
C GLU A 299 30.50 -9.37 18.87
N ASP A 300 30.99 -10.33 19.67
CA ASP A 300 30.19 -11.49 20.06
C ASP A 300 29.11 -11.08 21.07
N ASP A 301 29.40 -10.16 22.00
CA ASP A 301 28.39 -9.58 22.91
C ASP A 301 27.26 -8.87 22.14
N LYS A 302 27.62 -8.08 21.11
CA LYS A 302 26.64 -7.39 20.26
C LYS A 302 25.76 -8.39 19.50
N ARG A 303 26.39 -9.47 18.99
CA ARG A 303 25.68 -10.55 18.33
C ARG A 303 24.72 -11.28 19.27
N GLU A 304 25.15 -11.59 20.50
CA GLU A 304 24.29 -12.22 21.51
C GLU A 304 23.08 -11.34 21.85
N PHE A 305 23.29 -10.03 21.98
CA PHE A 305 22.21 -9.07 22.20
C PHE A 305 21.16 -9.10 21.07
N ILE A 306 21.61 -9.07 19.81
CA ILE A 306 20.73 -9.13 18.63
C ILE A 306 19.99 -10.48 18.58
N LEU A 307 20.68 -11.58 18.87
CA LEU A 307 20.05 -12.90 18.91
C LEU A 307 18.97 -12.99 20.01
N SER A 308 19.19 -12.37 21.16
CA SER A 308 18.20 -12.28 22.23
C SER A 308 16.94 -11.50 21.80
N LEU A 309 17.10 -10.37 21.11
CA LEU A 309 15.99 -9.62 20.51
C LEU A 309 15.20 -10.50 19.54
N ILE A 310 15.88 -11.16 18.59
CA ILE A 310 15.23 -11.99 17.57
C ILE A 310 14.47 -13.15 18.22
N LYS A 311 15.09 -13.83 19.20
CA LYS A 311 14.53 -14.99 19.91
C LYS A 311 13.20 -14.65 20.59
N THR A 312 13.11 -13.49 21.21
CA THR A 312 11.92 -13.08 21.99
C THR A 312 10.92 -12.28 21.18
N SER A 313 11.32 -11.72 20.03
CA SER A 313 10.50 -10.82 19.21
C SER A 313 9.10 -11.32 18.87
N LYS A 314 8.89 -12.63 18.76
CA LYS A 314 7.59 -13.25 18.43
C LYS A 314 6.80 -13.72 19.66
N ASN A 315 7.26 -13.45 20.88
CA ASN A 315 6.52 -13.76 22.09
C ASN A 315 5.22 -12.92 22.15
N PRO A 316 4.01 -13.53 22.20
CA PRO A 316 2.75 -12.79 22.13
C PRO A 316 2.57 -11.74 23.24
N GLU A 317 3.04 -12.03 24.45
CA GLU A 317 2.96 -11.10 25.59
C GLU A 317 3.88 -9.88 25.37
N LEU A 318 5.10 -10.12 24.89
CA LEU A 318 6.02 -9.05 24.52
C LEU A 318 5.45 -8.17 23.42
N VAL A 319 4.91 -8.77 22.36
CA VAL A 319 4.30 -8.04 21.24
C VAL A 319 3.12 -7.19 21.73
N ALA A 320 2.28 -7.71 22.63
CA ALA A 320 1.17 -6.95 23.20
C ALA A 320 1.65 -5.74 24.00
N ASN A 321 2.62 -5.93 24.91
CA ASN A 321 3.17 -4.84 25.73
C ASN A 321 3.86 -3.76 24.89
N VAL A 322 4.67 -4.15 23.89
CA VAL A 322 5.27 -3.22 22.92
C VAL A 322 4.17 -2.45 22.19
N SER A 323 3.13 -3.14 21.70
CA SER A 323 2.02 -2.50 20.97
C SER A 323 1.28 -1.46 21.83
N LEU A 324 1.07 -1.72 23.13
CA LEU A 324 0.46 -0.77 24.05
C LEU A 324 1.30 0.50 24.19
N ILE A 325 2.61 0.34 24.39
CA ILE A 325 3.54 1.47 24.52
C ILE A 325 3.58 2.28 23.23
N LEU A 326 3.69 1.63 22.07
CA LEU A 326 3.67 2.32 20.78
C LEU A 326 2.37 3.09 20.55
N HIS A 327 1.23 2.54 20.98
CA HIS A 327 -0.04 3.25 20.91
C HIS A 327 -0.06 4.50 21.82
N LEU A 328 0.55 4.44 23.01
CA LEU A 328 0.70 5.63 23.87
C LEU A 328 1.56 6.71 23.21
N LEU A 329 2.64 6.32 22.52
CA LEU A 329 3.47 7.24 21.75
C LEU A 329 2.67 7.86 20.59
N ASP A 330 1.90 7.06 19.86
CA ASP A 330 0.99 7.54 18.80
C ASP A 330 -0.01 8.57 19.37
N GLN A 331 -0.60 8.31 20.53
CA GLN A 331 -1.54 9.23 21.21
C GLN A 331 -0.86 10.52 21.70
N TYR A 332 0.40 10.46 22.13
CA TYR A 332 1.18 11.66 22.47
C TYR A 332 1.45 12.52 21.24
N ARG A 333 1.91 11.91 20.13
CA ARG A 333 2.15 12.63 18.87
C ARG A 333 0.88 13.30 18.34
N ALA A 334 -0.26 12.62 18.47
CA ALA A 334 -1.57 13.17 18.12
C ALA A 334 -2.08 14.28 19.08
N GLY A 335 -1.35 14.59 20.16
CA GLY A 335 -1.74 15.58 21.17
C GLY A 335 -2.89 15.12 22.08
N LEU A 336 -3.25 13.83 22.05
CA LEU A 336 -4.34 13.26 22.85
C LEU A 336 -3.92 12.94 24.28
N LEU A 337 -2.62 12.69 24.51
CA LEU A 337 -2.03 12.46 25.82
C LEU A 337 -0.83 13.38 26.08
N SER A 338 -0.59 13.71 27.36
CA SER A 338 0.58 14.50 27.76
C SER A 338 1.83 13.62 27.89
N LYS A 339 3.03 14.20 27.67
CA LYS A 339 4.34 13.54 27.89
C LYS A 339 4.41 12.87 29.27
N LYS A 340 3.97 13.58 30.32
CA LYS A 340 3.96 13.07 31.71
C LYS A 340 3.09 11.83 31.88
N THR A 341 1.92 11.80 31.25
CA THR A 341 1.02 10.64 31.31
C THR A 341 1.62 9.44 30.60
N VAL A 342 2.15 9.66 29.40
CA VAL A 342 2.74 8.57 28.60
C VAL A 342 3.97 7.98 29.29
N LEU A 343 4.90 8.81 29.78
CA LEU A 343 6.05 8.33 30.56
C LEU A 343 5.61 7.45 31.73
N LYS A 344 4.74 7.97 32.60
CA LYS A 344 4.29 7.24 33.79
C LYS A 344 3.69 5.87 33.47
N VAL A 345 2.86 5.79 32.42
CA VAL A 345 2.18 4.52 32.07
C VAL A 345 3.16 3.57 31.38
N SER A 346 4.01 4.07 30.47
CA SER A 346 5.03 3.26 29.81
C SER A 346 6.03 2.69 30.81
N ASP A 347 6.50 3.49 31.78
CA ASP A 347 7.39 3.05 32.86
C ASP A 347 6.73 1.93 33.68
N SER A 348 5.45 2.11 34.04
CA SER A 348 4.69 1.07 34.76
C SER A 348 4.57 -0.23 33.96
N ILE A 349 4.40 -0.17 32.63
CA ILE A 349 4.37 -1.38 31.79
C ILE A 349 5.75 -2.03 31.76
N MET A 350 6.80 -1.23 31.55
CA MET A 350 8.19 -1.71 31.51
C MET A 350 8.63 -2.38 32.82
N GLU A 351 8.25 -1.82 33.97
CA GLU A 351 8.61 -2.36 35.29
C GLU A 351 7.81 -3.61 35.65
N ASN A 352 6.52 -3.66 35.33
CA ASN A 352 5.66 -4.74 35.82
C ASN A 352 5.54 -5.91 34.83
N GLN A 353 5.73 -5.67 33.53
CA GLN A 353 5.47 -6.68 32.49
C GLN A 353 6.74 -7.10 31.73
N LEU A 354 7.76 -6.23 31.69
CA LEU A 354 8.98 -6.47 30.92
C LEU A 354 10.24 -6.65 31.80
N ASP A 355 10.09 -6.62 33.12
CA ASP A 355 11.22 -6.73 34.06
C ASP A 355 11.59 -8.19 34.35
N ASN A 356 12.12 -8.85 33.33
CA ASN A 356 12.69 -10.18 33.43
C ASN A 356 13.89 -10.33 32.50
N GLU A 357 14.74 -11.34 32.76
CA GLU A 357 15.96 -11.57 31.97
C GLU A 357 15.65 -11.89 30.49
N GLU A 358 14.52 -12.54 30.21
CA GLU A 358 14.13 -12.90 28.85
C GLU A 358 13.91 -11.65 27.98
N PHE A 359 13.22 -10.62 28.50
CA PHE A 359 12.86 -9.42 27.75
C PHE A 359 13.86 -8.27 27.90
N HIS A 360 14.98 -8.47 28.59
CA HIS A 360 15.94 -7.41 28.90
C HIS A 360 16.40 -6.62 27.67
N SER A 361 16.82 -7.30 26.59
CA SER A 361 17.25 -6.62 25.36
C SER A 361 16.13 -5.79 24.73
N MET A 362 14.90 -6.31 24.73
CA MET A 362 13.75 -5.60 24.17
C MET A 362 13.36 -4.40 25.04
N LYS A 363 13.44 -4.53 26.37
CA LYS A 363 13.18 -3.45 27.33
C LYS A 363 14.12 -2.27 27.09
N LEU A 364 15.40 -2.52 26.81
CA LEU A 364 16.38 -1.47 26.49
C LEU A 364 16.07 -0.78 25.16
N LEU A 365 15.80 -1.55 24.11
CA LEU A 365 15.43 -0.97 22.81
C LEU A 365 14.14 -0.14 22.91
N LEU A 366 13.14 -0.62 23.64
CA LEU A 366 11.89 0.09 23.84
C LEU A 366 12.05 1.34 24.70
N GLY A 367 12.88 1.29 25.75
CA GLY A 367 13.21 2.46 26.57
C GLY A 367 13.86 3.57 25.77
N TYR A 368 14.76 3.21 24.85
CA TYR A 368 15.36 4.14 23.91
C TYR A 368 14.32 4.78 22.97
N VAL A 369 13.43 3.98 22.39
CA VAL A 369 12.34 4.50 21.54
C VAL A 369 11.43 5.45 22.34
N ILE A 370 11.06 5.12 23.58
CA ILE A 370 10.26 6.02 24.42
C ILE A 370 10.99 7.35 24.65
N LYS A 371 12.27 7.32 24.98
CA LYS A 371 13.08 8.52 25.23
C LYS A 371 13.09 9.44 23.99
N THR A 372 13.48 8.89 22.85
CA THR A 372 13.61 9.66 21.59
C THR A 372 12.29 10.20 21.06
N GLN A 373 11.16 9.53 21.32
CA GLN A 373 9.85 9.97 20.84
C GLN A 373 9.17 10.99 21.75
N LEU A 374 9.66 11.17 22.97
CA LEU A 374 9.07 12.09 23.95
C LEU A 374 9.94 13.33 24.19
N ASP A 375 11.22 13.29 23.87
CA ASP A 375 12.12 14.45 23.87
C ASP A 375 11.85 15.36 22.67
#